data_AF-A0A0R2Y138-F1
#
_entry.id   AF-A0A0R2Y138-F1
#
_cell.length_a   1.000
_cell.length_b   1.000
_cell.length_c   1.000
_cell.angle_alpha   90.00
_cell.angle_beta   90.00
_cell.angle_gamma   90.00
#
_symmetry.space_group_name_H-M   'P 1'
#
loop_
_entity.id
_entity.type
_entity.pdbx_description
1 polymer ?
#
loop_
_entity_poly.entity_id
_entity_poly.type
_entity_poly.pdbx_seq_one_letter_code
_entity_poly.pdbx_strand_id
1 'polypeptide(L)'
;MQTVQTPEAGSILDNIIAQTLLSADDEAYGIAKRGVSAFIAELLKPHNREEPVKKRLVDRMIAEIDTKLSQQMDEILHHPDFQALEASWRGLQLLVERTNFRENIKIELLNVSRQDLLDDFEDSSEVTQSGLYKHVYSAEYGQFGGQPVGAIIADYFLSPGAPDVKLMRYASSVASMAHAPFIAAAGPSFFGLESFTGLPDLKDLRDHFEGPQFAKWQSFRQSEDARYIGLTVPRFLLRTPYDPLECPVKTFTYQENVVNSHEHYLWGNTAYAFATRLTDSFARFRWCPNVIGPQSGGAVEDLPLHHFQSMGEIETKIPTEVLVSDRREYELAQEGFIALTMRKGSDNAAFFSASSVQKPKFFGTSEEGRAAELNYRLGTQLPYMMVVNRLTHYLKVLQREQLGAWKERTDLELELNKWIRQYVADQENPSAEVRGRRPLRAARIVVSDVEGEPGWYRVNLSVRPHFKYMGADFTLSLVGKLDKA
;
A
#
# COMPACT_ATOMS: atom_id res chain seq x y z
N MET A 1 77.39 43.83 -1.44
CA MET A 1 76.07 43.82 -0.80
C MET A 1 75.09 43.16 -1.76
N GLN A 2 74.90 41.85 -1.63
CA GLN A 2 73.77 41.15 -2.22
C GLN A 2 72.97 40.63 -1.03
N THR A 3 71.77 41.18 -0.90
CA THR A 3 70.79 40.88 0.14
C THR A 3 70.43 39.40 0.09
N VAL A 4 70.80 38.68 1.16
CA VAL A 4 70.29 37.34 1.47
C VAL A 4 68.81 37.52 1.77
N GLN A 5 67.95 37.09 0.85
CA GLN A 5 66.52 36.91 1.13
C GLN A 5 66.39 35.69 2.03
N THR A 6 66.18 35.94 3.32
CA THR A 6 65.56 34.97 4.23
C THR A 6 64.23 34.51 3.62
N PRO A 7 63.99 33.20 3.45
CA PRO A 7 62.66 32.74 3.11
C PRO A 7 61.74 33.13 4.26
N GLU A 8 60.61 33.76 3.94
CA GLU A 8 59.54 33.99 4.91
C GLU A 8 59.27 32.68 5.63
N ALA A 9 59.33 32.71 6.96
CA ALA A 9 58.99 31.57 7.78
C ALA A 9 57.51 31.25 7.58
N GLY A 10 57.22 30.44 6.56
CA GLY A 10 55.91 29.87 6.33
C GLY A 10 55.45 29.20 7.62
N SER A 11 54.15 29.31 7.91
CA SER A 11 53.52 28.63 9.04
C SER A 11 54.01 27.17 9.08
N ILE A 12 54.20 26.60 10.27
CA ILE A 12 54.57 25.18 10.44
C ILE A 12 53.64 24.28 9.60
N LEU A 13 52.38 24.67 9.45
CA LEU A 13 51.41 24.02 8.57
C LEU A 13 51.81 24.06 7.09
N ASP A 14 52.28 25.20 6.58
CA ASP A 14 52.69 25.35 5.17
C ASP A 14 53.97 24.55 4.89
N ASN A 15 54.88 24.42 5.87
CA ASN A 15 56.07 23.57 5.74
C ASN A 15 55.74 22.07 5.74
N ILE A 16 54.70 21.64 6.47
CA ILE A 16 54.24 20.23 6.48
C ILE A 16 53.52 19.90 5.17
N ILE A 17 52.71 20.82 4.64
CA ILE A 17 51.97 20.59 3.39
C ILE A 17 52.93 20.66 2.19
N ALA A 18 53.97 21.48 2.23
CA ALA A 18 55.02 21.50 1.22
C ALA A 18 55.81 20.17 1.09
N GLN A 19 55.75 19.28 2.10
CA GLN A 19 56.29 17.92 2.02
C GLN A 19 55.35 16.91 1.34
N THR A 20 54.11 17.32 1.03
CA THR A 20 53.16 16.52 0.24
C THR A 20 53.25 16.89 -1.24
N LEU A 21 52.84 15.99 -2.14
CA LEU A 21 52.86 16.17 -3.60
C LEU A 21 51.87 17.24 -4.13
N LEU A 22 51.32 18.10 -3.26
CA LEU A 22 50.27 19.07 -3.58
C LEU A 22 50.86 20.48 -3.76
N SER A 23 50.62 21.08 -4.92
CA SER A 23 50.98 22.47 -5.22
C SER A 23 49.97 23.47 -4.64
N ALA A 24 50.42 24.68 -4.32
CA ALA A 24 49.60 25.72 -3.69
C ALA A 24 48.42 26.23 -4.56
N ASP A 25 48.48 26.04 -5.89
CA ASP A 25 47.42 26.39 -6.84
C ASP A 25 46.31 25.33 -6.96
N ASP A 26 46.44 24.20 -6.28
CA ASP A 26 45.46 23.11 -6.32
C ASP A 26 44.31 23.38 -5.33
N GLU A 27 43.04 23.25 -5.74
CA GLU A 27 41.88 23.39 -4.82
C GLU A 27 42.00 22.43 -3.62
N ALA A 28 42.65 21.28 -3.83
CA ALA A 28 42.95 20.30 -2.81
C ALA A 28 43.90 20.83 -1.71
N TYR A 29 44.74 21.84 -1.98
CA TYR A 29 45.66 22.42 -0.99
C TYR A 29 44.91 23.07 0.18
N GLY A 30 43.83 23.80 -0.12
CA GLY A 30 42.99 24.45 0.89
C GLY A 30 42.21 23.45 1.76
N ILE A 31 41.85 22.29 1.21
CA ILE A 31 41.19 21.20 1.95
C ILE A 31 42.21 20.47 2.83
N ALA A 32 43.39 20.15 2.28
CA ALA A 32 44.47 19.51 3.01
C ALA A 32 44.94 20.36 4.20
N LYS A 33 45.10 21.68 4.02
CA LYS A 33 45.48 22.60 5.10
C LYS A 33 44.50 22.59 6.27
N ARG A 34 43.20 22.57 5.98
CA ARG A 34 42.14 22.45 6.99
C ARG A 34 42.18 21.10 7.70
N GLY A 35 42.36 20.01 6.95
CA GLY A 35 42.48 18.67 7.50
C GLY A 35 43.68 18.51 8.44
N VAL A 36 44.86 18.96 8.02
CA VAL A 36 46.10 18.90 8.84
C VAL A 36 45.96 19.78 10.09
N SER A 37 45.37 20.97 9.97
CA SER A 37 45.14 21.84 11.13
C SER A 37 44.19 21.21 12.15
N ALA A 38 43.09 20.58 11.69
CA ALA A 38 42.14 19.90 12.57
C ALA A 38 42.79 18.67 13.25
N PHE A 39 43.61 17.92 12.50
CA PHE A 39 44.33 16.76 13.03
C PHE A 39 45.35 17.15 14.11
N ILE A 40 46.13 18.21 13.91
CA ILE A 40 47.09 18.71 14.91
C ILE A 40 46.36 19.21 16.17
N ALA A 41 45.22 19.89 16.01
CA ALA A 41 44.44 20.36 17.15
C ALA A 41 43.95 19.20 18.05
N GLU A 42 43.60 18.05 17.45
CA GLU A 42 43.20 16.86 18.19
C GLU A 42 44.36 16.09 18.81
N LEU A 43 45.52 16.04 18.16
CA LEU A 43 46.74 15.45 18.72
C LEU A 43 47.20 16.21 19.99
N LEU A 44 46.95 17.51 20.05
CA LEU A 44 47.33 18.34 21.20
C LEU A 44 46.43 18.11 22.43
N LYS A 45 45.29 17.43 22.29
CA LYS A 45 44.41 17.10 23.42
C LYS A 45 45.09 16.11 24.38
N PRO A 46 44.83 16.22 25.70
CA PRO A 46 45.56 15.48 26.72
C PRO A 46 45.44 13.95 26.60
N HIS A 47 44.39 13.42 25.98
CA HIS A 47 44.21 11.98 25.76
C HIS A 47 45.12 11.37 24.67
N ASN A 48 45.70 12.18 23.77
CA ASN A 48 46.45 11.69 22.61
C ASN A 48 47.96 12.03 22.65
N ARG A 49 48.46 12.61 23.75
CA ARG A 49 49.80 13.20 23.86
C ARG A 49 50.98 12.25 23.67
N GLU A 50 50.79 10.94 23.86
CA GLU A 50 51.87 9.94 23.83
C GLU A 50 51.71 8.90 22.72
N GLU A 51 50.68 9.00 21.89
CA GLU A 51 50.46 8.03 20.82
C GLU A 51 51.26 8.38 19.55
N PRO A 52 52.01 7.42 18.97
CA PRO A 52 52.72 7.65 17.73
C PRO A 52 51.73 7.85 16.57
N VAL A 53 51.94 8.89 15.77
CA VAL A 53 51.13 9.21 14.58
C VAL A 53 51.27 8.08 13.55
N LYS A 54 50.29 7.17 13.54
CA LYS A 54 50.16 6.08 12.58
C LYS A 54 48.86 6.24 11.82
N LYS A 55 48.77 5.63 10.63
CA LYS A 55 47.51 5.58 9.84
C LYS A 55 46.32 5.11 10.70
N ARG A 56 46.55 4.14 11.58
CA ARG A 56 45.56 3.63 12.54
C ARG A 56 44.95 4.69 13.46
N LEU A 57 45.72 5.72 13.84
CA LEU A 57 45.22 6.81 14.67
C LEU A 57 44.23 7.68 13.90
N VAL A 58 44.54 7.97 12.64
CA VAL A 58 43.63 8.68 11.74
C VAL A 58 42.36 7.87 11.51
N ASP A 59 42.49 6.57 11.24
CA ASP A 59 41.35 5.66 11.05
C ASP A 59 40.47 5.60 12.31
N ARG A 60 41.06 5.60 13.53
CA ARG A 60 40.33 5.67 14.80
C ARG A 60 39.56 6.99 14.94
N MET A 61 40.20 8.11 14.64
CA MET A 61 39.56 9.42 14.72
C MET A 61 38.40 9.57 13.74
N ILE A 62 38.54 9.02 12.53
CA ILE A 62 37.45 8.97 11.54
C ILE A 62 36.31 8.10 12.08
N ALA A 63 36.61 6.92 12.64
CA ALA A 63 35.58 6.05 13.22
C ALA A 63 34.82 6.73 14.38
N GLU A 64 35.50 7.52 15.22
CA GLU A 64 34.86 8.30 16.28
C GLU A 64 33.94 9.41 15.74
N ILE A 65 34.33 10.05 14.63
CA ILE A 65 33.50 11.04 13.94
C ILE A 65 32.29 10.34 13.32
N ASP A 66 32.50 9.24 12.60
CA ASP A 66 31.44 8.45 11.97
C ASP A 66 30.43 7.95 13.01
N THR A 67 30.88 7.57 14.21
CA THR A 67 30.00 7.20 15.32
C THR A 67 29.14 8.38 15.77
N LYS A 68 29.71 9.57 15.93
CA LYS A 68 28.96 10.79 16.33
C LYS A 68 27.98 11.23 15.25
N LEU A 69 28.39 11.15 13.98
CA LEU A 69 27.53 11.46 12.84
C LEU A 69 26.38 10.46 12.73
N SER A 70 26.65 9.17 12.93
CA SER A 70 25.64 8.11 12.91
C SER A 70 24.59 8.32 13.99
N GLN A 71 25.02 8.59 15.23
CA GLN A 71 24.09 8.89 16.34
C GLN A 71 23.22 10.12 16.03
N GLN A 72 23.82 11.19 15.50
CA GLN A 72 23.06 12.38 15.15
C GLN A 72 22.11 12.14 13.98
N MET A 73 22.50 11.29 13.02
CA MET A 73 21.68 10.93 11.87
C MET A 73 20.50 10.06 12.29
N ASP A 74 20.70 9.11 13.21
CA ASP A 74 19.63 8.29 13.78
C ASP A 74 18.54 9.18 14.40
N GLU A 75 18.91 10.19 15.21
CA GLU A 75 17.94 11.13 15.79
C GLU A 75 17.16 11.94 14.72
N ILE A 76 17.80 12.27 13.60
CA ILE A 76 17.15 13.01 12.50
C ILE A 76 16.19 12.08 11.73
N LEU A 77 16.65 10.89 11.35
CA LEU A 77 15.90 9.95 10.53
C LEU A 77 14.76 9.28 11.31
N HIS A 78 14.96 8.99 12.60
CA HIS A 78 13.97 8.36 13.47
C HIS A 78 13.00 9.37 14.09
N HIS A 79 13.13 10.67 13.78
CA HIS A 79 12.17 11.67 14.21
C HIS A 79 10.79 11.37 13.58
N PRO A 80 9.69 11.33 14.37
CA PRO A 80 8.37 10.92 13.89
C PRO A 80 7.88 11.68 12.65
N ASP A 81 8.10 13.00 12.59
CA ASP A 81 7.67 13.83 11.47
C ASP A 81 8.44 13.50 10.18
N PHE A 82 9.75 13.25 10.29
CA PHE A 82 10.57 12.91 9.14
C PHE A 82 10.22 11.50 8.65
N GLN A 83 10.08 10.56 9.57
CA GLN A 83 9.74 9.19 9.27
C GLN A 83 8.35 9.05 8.63
N ALA A 84 7.35 9.80 9.11
CA ALA A 84 6.02 9.83 8.51
C ALA A 84 6.08 10.35 7.07
N LEU A 85 6.82 11.44 6.83
CA LEU A 85 7.02 11.99 5.49
C LEU A 85 7.78 11.01 4.59
N GLU A 86 8.86 10.41 5.09
CA GLU A 86 9.66 9.43 4.35
C GLU A 86 8.83 8.20 4.01
N ALA A 87 8.01 7.70 4.93
CA ALA A 87 7.15 6.53 4.72
C ALA A 87 6.10 6.79 3.63
N SER A 88 5.47 7.97 3.63
CA SER A 88 4.51 8.35 2.58
C SER A 88 5.16 8.45 1.20
N TRP A 89 6.28 9.17 1.09
CA TRP A 89 6.95 9.36 -0.20
C TRP A 89 7.63 8.10 -0.72
N ARG A 90 8.26 7.29 0.14
CA ARG A 90 8.83 6.01 -0.27
C ARG A 90 7.76 4.98 -0.58
N GLY A 91 6.64 4.98 0.14
CA GLY A 91 5.47 4.16 -0.19
C GLY A 91 4.93 4.48 -1.59
N LEU A 92 4.82 5.77 -1.92
CA LEU A 92 4.49 6.22 -3.26
C LEU A 92 5.54 5.83 -4.30
N GLN A 93 6.83 5.99 -3.99
CA GLN A 93 7.92 5.57 -4.87
C GLN A 93 7.82 4.08 -5.21
N LEU A 94 7.57 3.23 -4.21
CA LEU A 94 7.37 1.79 -4.39
C LEU A 94 6.18 1.50 -5.31
N LEU A 95 5.07 2.24 -5.18
CA LEU A 95 3.92 2.11 -6.07
C LEU A 95 4.27 2.49 -7.51
N VAL A 96 4.99 3.58 -7.71
CA VAL A 96 5.41 4.08 -9.03
C VAL A 96 6.37 3.11 -9.69
N GLU A 97 7.42 2.66 -8.99
CA GLU A 97 8.43 1.76 -9.54
C GLU A 97 7.86 0.39 -9.94
N ARG A 98 6.90 -0.14 -9.16
CA ARG A 98 6.24 -1.42 -9.46
C ARG A 98 5.14 -1.32 -10.52
N THR A 99 4.72 -0.11 -10.89
CA THR A 99 3.64 0.09 -11.85
C THR A 99 4.17 0.23 -13.28
N ASN A 100 3.70 -0.63 -14.19
CA ASN A 100 4.04 -0.51 -15.60
C ASN A 100 3.15 0.53 -16.32
N PHE A 101 3.61 1.78 -16.36
CA PHE A 101 2.88 2.89 -17.00
C PHE A 101 2.69 2.74 -18.53
N ARG A 102 3.44 1.86 -19.20
CA ARG A 102 3.24 1.58 -20.64
C ARG A 102 1.90 0.89 -20.90
N GLU A 103 1.35 0.22 -19.88
CA GLU A 103 0.11 -0.53 -19.98
C GLU A 103 -1.12 0.33 -19.59
N ASN A 104 -1.23 1.58 -20.07
CA ASN A 104 -2.40 2.45 -19.88
C ASN A 104 -2.80 2.68 -18.41
N ILE A 105 -1.82 2.83 -17.52
CA ILE A 105 -2.04 3.15 -16.12
C ILE A 105 -1.60 4.59 -15.88
N LYS A 106 -2.40 5.34 -15.12
CA LYS A 106 -2.06 6.68 -14.63
C LYS A 106 -2.28 6.71 -13.12
N ILE A 107 -1.45 7.49 -12.44
CA ILE A 107 -1.56 7.74 -11.00
C ILE A 107 -1.67 9.25 -10.84
N GLU A 108 -2.74 9.69 -10.20
CA GLU A 108 -2.94 11.08 -9.82
C GLU A 108 -2.63 11.26 -8.34
N LEU A 109 -2.02 12.39 -8.02
CA LEU A 109 -1.55 12.70 -6.67
C LEU A 109 -2.33 13.89 -6.14
N LEU A 110 -2.98 13.67 -4.99
CA LEU A 110 -3.71 14.69 -4.26
C LEU A 110 -3.13 14.76 -2.85
N ASN A 111 -2.47 15.87 -2.53
CA ASN A 111 -1.93 16.10 -1.19
C ASN A 111 -3.01 16.68 -0.28
N VAL A 112 -3.53 15.85 0.63
CA VAL A 112 -4.56 16.24 1.59
C VAL A 112 -4.26 15.55 2.92
N SER A 113 -4.23 16.32 4.01
CA SER A 113 -4.12 15.72 5.34
C SER A 113 -5.45 15.08 5.75
N ARG A 114 -5.40 14.09 6.65
CA ARG A 114 -6.62 13.43 7.14
C ARG A 114 -7.62 14.42 7.75
N GLN A 115 -7.13 15.45 8.45
CA GLN A 115 -7.97 16.44 9.10
C GLN A 115 -8.63 17.36 8.06
N ASP A 116 -7.86 17.87 7.10
CA ASP A 116 -8.39 18.73 6.04
C ASP A 116 -9.46 18.01 5.20
N LEU A 117 -9.29 16.70 4.96
CA LEU A 117 -10.29 15.91 4.25
C LEU A 117 -11.60 15.80 5.03
N LEU A 118 -11.53 15.65 6.36
CA LEU A 118 -12.72 15.61 7.21
C LEU A 118 -13.38 16.98 7.25
N ASP A 119 -12.60 18.05 7.42
CA ASP A 119 -13.08 19.43 7.48
C ASP A 119 -13.77 19.82 6.16
N ASP A 120 -13.24 19.44 4.99
CA ASP A 120 -13.88 19.63 3.68
C ASP A 120 -15.28 18.99 3.60
N PHE A 121 -15.45 17.80 4.19
CA PHE A 121 -16.75 17.15 4.26
C PHE A 121 -17.71 17.78 5.27
N GLU A 122 -17.20 18.40 6.34
CA GLU A 122 -18.01 19.07 7.35
C GLU A 122 -18.46 20.47 6.91
N ASP A 123 -17.61 21.17 6.16
CA ASP A 123 -17.90 22.48 5.57
C ASP A 123 -18.90 22.38 4.40
N SER A 124 -18.91 21.24 3.71
CA SER A 124 -19.83 20.97 2.60
C SER A 124 -21.22 20.59 3.11
N SER A 125 -22.28 21.24 2.59
CA SER A 125 -23.66 20.91 2.96
C SER A 125 -24.08 19.50 2.53
N GLU A 126 -23.52 19.03 1.40
CA GLU A 126 -23.74 17.70 0.85
C GLU A 126 -22.43 17.09 0.37
N VAL A 127 -22.33 15.76 0.42
CA VAL A 127 -21.16 15.01 -0.06
C VAL A 127 -20.86 15.29 -1.55
N THR A 128 -21.88 15.55 -2.35
CA THR A 128 -21.80 15.90 -3.78
C THR A 128 -21.15 17.25 -4.06
N GLN A 129 -21.01 18.11 -3.03
CA GLN A 129 -20.39 19.43 -3.15
C GLN A 129 -18.97 19.46 -2.55
N SER A 130 -18.51 18.35 -1.96
CA SER A 130 -17.17 18.23 -1.38
C SER A 130 -16.06 18.36 -2.41
N GLY A 131 -14.90 18.81 -1.96
CA GLY A 131 -13.69 18.88 -2.76
C GLY A 131 -13.28 17.49 -3.29
N LEU A 132 -13.37 16.44 -2.47
CA LEU A 132 -13.05 15.08 -2.93
C LEU A 132 -14.01 14.63 -4.06
N TYR A 133 -15.31 14.88 -3.92
CA TYR A 133 -16.28 14.56 -4.98
C TYR A 133 -15.98 15.31 -6.27
N LYS A 134 -15.55 16.57 -6.18
CA LYS A 134 -15.16 17.35 -7.36
C LYS A 134 -13.97 16.69 -8.10
N HIS A 135 -12.94 16.25 -7.38
CA HIS A 135 -11.76 15.62 -7.98
C HIS A 135 -12.04 14.21 -8.52
N VAL A 136 -12.77 13.38 -7.77
CA VAL A 136 -12.97 11.96 -8.14
C VAL A 136 -14.12 11.80 -9.14
N TYR A 137 -15.25 12.45 -8.87
CA TYR A 137 -16.46 12.31 -9.70
C TYR A 137 -16.49 13.38 -10.78
N SER A 138 -16.51 14.66 -10.41
CA SER A 138 -16.88 15.73 -11.36
C SER A 138 -15.82 15.99 -12.43
N ALA A 139 -14.54 16.01 -12.05
CA ALA A 139 -13.43 16.27 -12.98
C ALA A 139 -13.21 15.13 -13.98
N GLU A 140 -13.49 13.90 -13.58
CA GLU A 140 -13.19 12.69 -14.36
C GLU A 140 -14.46 11.92 -14.78
N TYR A 141 -15.03 11.10 -13.89
CA TYR A 141 -16.15 10.20 -14.23
C TYR A 141 -17.40 10.94 -14.77
N GLY A 142 -17.71 12.10 -14.20
CA GLY A 142 -18.80 12.99 -14.58
C GLY A 142 -18.51 13.79 -15.86
N GLN A 143 -17.24 14.03 -16.16
CA GLN A 143 -16.78 14.90 -17.25
C GLN A 143 -16.82 14.18 -18.61
N PHE A 144 -17.31 14.88 -19.65
CA PHE A 144 -17.25 14.39 -21.01
C PHE A 144 -15.79 14.31 -21.50
N GLY A 145 -15.36 13.13 -21.96
CA GLY A 145 -13.97 12.84 -22.31
C GLY A 145 -13.02 12.58 -21.13
N GLY A 146 -13.51 12.63 -19.88
CA GLY A 146 -12.71 12.33 -18.68
C GLY A 146 -12.31 10.86 -18.56
N GLN A 147 -11.34 10.57 -17.70
CA GLN A 147 -10.80 9.24 -17.45
C GLN A 147 -11.22 8.77 -16.05
N PRO A 148 -12.23 7.90 -15.92
CA PRO A 148 -12.77 7.50 -14.61
C PRO A 148 -11.70 6.98 -13.64
N VAL A 149 -11.73 7.47 -12.41
CA VAL A 149 -10.87 7.01 -11.33
C VAL A 149 -11.20 5.56 -11.00
N GLY A 150 -10.18 4.69 -11.03
CA GLY A 150 -10.35 3.25 -10.80
C GLY A 150 -10.47 2.87 -9.32
N ALA A 151 -9.58 3.41 -8.50
CA ALA A 151 -9.53 3.21 -7.06
C ALA A 151 -8.87 4.42 -6.39
N ILE A 152 -9.22 4.68 -5.13
CA ILE A 152 -8.63 5.75 -4.33
C ILE A 152 -7.72 5.10 -3.30
N ILE A 153 -6.43 5.43 -3.31
CA ILE A 153 -5.46 4.94 -2.33
C ILE A 153 -5.22 6.07 -1.35
N ALA A 154 -5.60 5.85 -0.09
CA ALA A 154 -5.45 6.83 0.96
C ALA A 154 -4.36 6.40 1.92
N ASP A 155 -3.33 7.23 2.04
CA ASP A 155 -2.21 7.01 2.93
C ASP A 155 -2.52 7.41 4.37
N TYR A 156 -3.57 6.80 4.93
CA TYR A 156 -4.01 7.05 6.29
C TYR A 156 -4.04 5.75 7.09
N PHE A 157 -3.73 5.89 8.38
CA PHE A 157 -3.99 4.88 9.41
C PHE A 157 -5.26 5.24 10.14
N LEU A 158 -6.35 4.56 9.78
CA LEU A 158 -7.67 4.80 10.34
C LEU A 158 -7.83 4.09 11.68
N SER A 159 -8.56 4.72 12.59
CA SER A 159 -8.90 4.23 13.91
C SER A 159 -10.42 3.96 14.02
N PRO A 160 -10.89 3.33 15.12
CA PRO A 160 -12.32 3.14 15.34
C PRO A 160 -12.98 4.41 15.94
N GLY A 161 -12.20 5.49 16.08
CA GLY A 161 -12.67 6.76 16.61
C GLY A 161 -13.80 7.36 15.78
N ALA A 162 -14.65 8.17 16.44
CA ALA A 162 -15.78 8.81 15.78
C ALA A 162 -15.42 9.67 14.56
N PRO A 163 -14.32 10.46 14.56
CA PRO A 163 -13.90 11.23 13.38
C PRO A 163 -13.56 10.33 12.19
N ASP A 164 -12.77 9.27 12.40
CA ASP A 164 -12.35 8.36 11.34
C ASP A 164 -13.53 7.56 10.77
N VAL A 165 -14.48 7.12 11.62
CA VAL A 165 -15.70 6.47 11.13
C VAL A 165 -16.59 7.42 10.35
N LYS A 166 -16.63 8.71 10.72
CA LYS A 166 -17.35 9.75 9.97
C LYS A 166 -16.69 9.98 8.61
N LEU A 167 -15.36 10.09 8.57
CA LEU A 167 -14.57 10.19 7.35
C LEU A 167 -14.81 8.99 6.43
N MET A 168 -14.73 7.77 6.95
CA MET A 168 -14.99 6.54 6.18
C MET A 168 -16.40 6.53 5.60
N ARG A 169 -17.40 7.05 6.34
CA ARG A 169 -18.77 7.17 5.85
C ARG A 169 -18.87 8.10 4.66
N TYR A 170 -18.33 9.32 4.75
CA TYR A 170 -18.36 10.26 3.64
C TYR A 170 -17.54 9.77 2.44
N ALA A 171 -16.34 9.25 2.68
CA ALA A 171 -15.51 8.65 1.64
C ALA A 171 -16.20 7.48 0.95
N SER A 172 -16.92 6.63 1.70
CA SER A 172 -17.68 5.50 1.13
C SER A 172 -18.81 5.96 0.21
N SER A 173 -19.50 7.05 0.56
CA SER A 173 -20.56 7.61 -0.28
C SER A 173 -19.99 8.22 -1.57
N VAL A 174 -18.86 8.95 -1.51
CA VAL A 174 -18.16 9.42 -2.72
C VAL A 174 -17.70 8.25 -3.59
N ALA A 175 -17.08 7.25 -2.97
CA ALA A 175 -16.58 6.04 -3.62
C ALA A 175 -17.71 5.25 -4.30
N SER A 176 -18.88 5.16 -3.65
CA SER A 176 -20.09 4.53 -4.17
C SER A 176 -20.63 5.25 -5.40
N MET A 177 -20.65 6.59 -5.38
CA MET A 177 -21.10 7.42 -6.52
C MET A 177 -20.14 7.36 -7.72
N ALA A 178 -18.83 7.32 -7.47
CA ALA A 178 -17.80 7.26 -8.51
C ALA A 178 -17.47 5.83 -8.98
N HIS A 179 -18.00 4.81 -8.29
CA HIS A 179 -17.63 3.41 -8.45
C HIS A 179 -16.11 3.18 -8.34
N ALA A 180 -15.47 3.83 -7.37
CA ALA A 180 -14.04 3.78 -7.15
C ALA A 180 -13.79 3.48 -5.67
N PRO A 181 -13.40 2.24 -5.31
CA PRO A 181 -13.26 1.87 -3.91
C PRO A 181 -12.09 2.60 -3.28
N PHE A 182 -12.28 3.01 -2.03
CA PHE A 182 -11.33 3.74 -1.22
C PHE A 182 -10.60 2.76 -0.28
N ILE A 183 -9.29 2.66 -0.47
CA ILE A 183 -8.42 1.70 0.19
C ILE A 183 -7.46 2.47 1.09
N ALA A 184 -7.50 2.15 2.39
CA ALA A 184 -6.63 2.74 3.41
C ALA A 184 -6.07 1.64 4.32
N ALA A 185 -5.19 1.98 5.25
CA ALA A 185 -4.78 1.05 6.29
C ALA A 185 -5.57 1.28 7.59
N ALA A 186 -5.81 0.21 8.34
CA ALA A 186 -6.19 0.34 9.74
C ALA A 186 -4.93 0.50 10.58
N GLY A 187 -4.95 1.38 11.58
CA GLY A 187 -3.86 1.54 12.56
C GLY A 187 -3.95 0.52 13.70
N PRO A 188 -2.92 0.43 14.57
CA PRO A 188 -2.90 -0.52 15.69
C PRO A 188 -4.01 -0.21 16.70
N SER A 189 -4.38 1.07 16.84
CA SER A 189 -5.48 1.54 17.68
C SER A 189 -6.84 0.92 17.31
N PHE A 190 -6.99 0.42 16.07
CA PHE A 190 -8.21 -0.27 15.64
C PHE A 190 -8.47 -1.55 16.43
N PHE A 191 -7.40 -2.19 16.89
CA PHE A 191 -7.43 -3.42 17.66
C PHE A 191 -7.23 -3.18 19.18
N GLY A 192 -7.30 -1.90 19.61
CA GLY A 192 -7.00 -1.52 20.99
C GLY A 192 -5.53 -1.73 21.39
N LEU A 193 -4.62 -1.75 20.42
CA LEU A 193 -3.18 -1.93 20.61
C LEU A 193 -2.43 -0.61 20.39
N GLU A 194 -1.31 -0.45 21.09
CA GLU A 194 -0.36 0.64 20.83
C GLU A 194 0.56 0.32 19.65
N SER A 195 0.92 -0.96 19.46
CA SER A 195 1.74 -1.45 18.36
C SER A 195 1.16 -2.73 17.78
N PHE A 196 1.39 -2.96 16.48
CA PHE A 196 0.89 -4.15 15.79
C PHE A 196 1.53 -5.45 16.28
N THR A 197 2.66 -5.39 16.96
CA THR A 197 3.37 -6.57 17.50
C THR A 197 2.49 -7.43 18.41
N GLY A 198 1.51 -6.84 19.10
CA GLY A 198 0.54 -7.55 19.96
C GLY A 198 -0.65 -8.19 19.21
N LEU A 199 -0.75 -8.05 17.89
CA LEU A 199 -1.88 -8.59 17.11
C LEU A 199 -2.05 -10.12 17.24
N PRO A 200 -0.99 -10.96 17.26
CA PRO A 200 -1.14 -12.40 17.45
C PRO A 200 -1.71 -12.78 18.83
N ASP A 201 -1.45 -11.95 19.85
CA ASP A 201 -1.78 -12.21 21.26
C ASP A 201 -3.21 -11.83 21.64
N LEU A 202 -3.87 -10.99 20.84
CA LEU A 202 -5.29 -10.70 21.00
C LEU A 202 -6.08 -12.00 20.99
N LYS A 203 -7.16 -12.11 21.76
CA LYS A 203 -8.01 -13.31 21.73
C LYS A 203 -8.95 -13.26 20.53
N ASP A 204 -10.21 -13.66 20.68
CA ASP A 204 -11.16 -13.64 19.58
C ASP A 204 -11.38 -12.21 19.08
N LEU A 205 -11.09 -11.97 17.80
CA LEU A 205 -11.26 -10.66 17.17
C LEU A 205 -12.74 -10.28 17.08
N ARG A 206 -13.63 -11.26 16.96
CA ARG A 206 -15.05 -11.01 16.88
C ARG A 206 -15.58 -10.40 18.17
N ASP A 207 -15.24 -10.99 19.31
CA ASP A 207 -15.63 -10.49 20.64
C ASP A 207 -15.06 -9.09 20.89
N HIS A 208 -13.84 -8.83 20.43
CA HIS A 208 -13.22 -7.51 20.53
C HIS A 208 -14.05 -6.44 19.81
N PHE A 209 -14.44 -6.70 18.56
CA PHE A 209 -15.24 -5.77 17.78
C PHE A 209 -16.69 -5.67 18.23
N GLU A 210 -17.21 -6.62 19.02
CA GLU A 210 -18.53 -6.57 19.65
C GLU A 210 -18.62 -5.55 20.81
N GLY A 211 -17.48 -5.03 21.29
CA GLY A 211 -17.42 -4.03 22.36
C GLY A 211 -18.11 -2.69 22.02
N PRO A 212 -18.61 -1.96 23.04
CA PRO A 212 -19.41 -0.73 22.84
C PRO A 212 -18.65 0.41 22.17
N GLN A 213 -17.32 0.45 22.32
CA GLN A 213 -16.46 1.43 21.64
C GLN A 213 -16.55 1.36 20.11
N PHE A 214 -16.91 0.19 19.57
CA PHE A 214 -17.05 -0.05 18.14
C PHE A 214 -18.48 0.11 17.62
N ALA A 215 -19.42 0.63 18.42
CA ALA A 215 -20.83 0.76 18.00
C ALA A 215 -20.98 1.55 16.67
N LYS A 216 -20.23 2.65 16.51
CA LYS A 216 -20.23 3.44 15.26
C LYS A 216 -19.62 2.66 14.09
N TRP A 217 -18.54 1.92 14.36
CA TRP A 217 -17.88 1.06 13.37
C TRP A 217 -18.81 -0.06 12.88
N GLN A 218 -19.45 -0.79 13.79
CA GLN A 218 -20.42 -1.83 13.42
C GLN A 218 -21.59 -1.28 12.63
N SER A 219 -22.13 -0.12 13.04
CA SER A 219 -23.19 0.56 12.28
C SER A 219 -22.72 0.92 10.87
N PHE A 220 -21.48 1.38 10.72
CA PHE A 220 -20.89 1.65 9.41
C PHE A 220 -20.76 0.38 8.56
N ARG A 221 -20.30 -0.74 9.14
CA ARG A 221 -20.19 -2.03 8.43
C ARG A 221 -21.52 -2.58 7.90
N GLN A 222 -22.64 -2.18 8.50
CA GLN A 222 -23.98 -2.58 8.06
C GLN A 222 -24.52 -1.70 6.90
N SER A 223 -23.87 -0.56 6.63
CA SER A 223 -24.20 0.33 5.53
C SER A 223 -23.97 -0.36 4.17
N GLU A 224 -24.74 0.04 3.16
CA GLU A 224 -24.58 -0.48 1.80
C GLU A 224 -23.33 0.10 1.11
N ASP A 225 -22.98 1.35 1.40
CA ASP A 225 -21.82 2.05 0.82
C ASP A 225 -20.48 1.51 1.34
N ALA A 226 -20.47 0.84 2.50
CA ALA A 226 -19.26 0.28 3.10
C ALA A 226 -18.55 -0.77 2.23
N ARG A 227 -19.23 -1.30 1.19
CA ARG A 227 -18.65 -2.22 0.20
C ARG A 227 -17.50 -1.60 -0.60
N TYR A 228 -17.45 -0.27 -0.67
CA TYR A 228 -16.42 0.46 -1.38
C TYR A 228 -15.22 0.82 -0.49
N ILE A 229 -15.19 0.40 0.78
CA ILE A 229 -14.03 0.61 1.66
C ILE A 229 -13.26 -0.69 1.85
N GLY A 230 -11.95 -0.62 1.63
CA GLY A 230 -10.99 -1.67 1.99
C GLY A 230 -10.00 -1.19 3.03
N LEU A 231 -9.81 -1.94 4.11
CA LEU A 231 -8.80 -1.62 5.13
C LEU A 231 -7.71 -2.68 5.13
N THR A 232 -6.48 -2.28 4.83
CA THR A 232 -5.31 -3.17 4.81
C THR A 232 -4.58 -3.21 6.15
N VAL A 233 -4.04 -4.37 6.51
CA VAL A 233 -3.24 -4.62 7.74
C VAL A 233 -2.22 -5.73 7.51
N PRO A 234 -1.13 -5.86 8.30
CA PRO A 234 -0.45 -4.84 9.12
C PRO A 234 0.43 -3.93 8.24
N ARG A 235 1.33 -3.11 8.80
CA ARG A 235 2.33 -2.35 8.02
C ARG A 235 3.42 -3.28 7.45
N PHE A 236 4.17 -2.79 6.48
CA PHE A 236 5.29 -3.51 5.87
C PHE A 236 6.55 -2.64 5.75
N LEU A 237 7.72 -3.24 5.65
CA LEU A 237 9.00 -2.55 5.62
C LEU A 237 9.27 -1.95 4.23
N LEU A 238 9.54 -0.65 4.16
CA LEU A 238 9.86 0.05 2.90
C LEU A 238 11.35 0.05 2.57
N ARG A 239 12.21 0.01 3.58
CA ARG A 239 13.64 0.21 3.45
C ARG A 239 14.40 -0.66 4.45
N THR A 240 15.52 -1.25 4.00
CA THR A 240 16.49 -1.86 4.89
C THR A 240 17.29 -0.78 5.65
N PRO A 241 17.55 -0.95 6.95
CA PRO A 241 18.46 -0.07 7.68
C PRO A 241 19.80 0.11 6.95
N TYR A 242 20.40 1.30 7.05
CA TYR A 242 21.71 1.54 6.43
C TYR A 242 22.79 0.76 7.18
N ASP A 243 23.62 0.07 6.40
CA ASP A 243 24.71 -0.75 6.91
C ASP A 243 25.94 -0.58 6.00
N PRO A 244 27.17 -0.50 6.54
CA PRO A 244 28.38 -0.31 5.75
C PRO A 244 28.67 -1.41 4.71
N LEU A 245 28.11 -2.61 4.87
CA LEU A 245 28.31 -3.73 3.96
C LEU A 245 27.12 -3.89 3.01
N GLU A 246 25.90 -3.99 3.55
CA GLU A 246 24.70 -4.30 2.78
C GLU A 246 24.12 -3.07 2.06
N CYS A 247 24.08 -1.92 2.74
CA CYS A 247 23.49 -0.68 2.19
C CYS A 247 24.40 0.54 2.46
N PRO A 248 25.59 0.62 1.81
CA PRO A 248 26.60 1.61 2.14
C PRO A 248 26.22 3.01 1.66
N VAL A 249 26.57 4.00 2.49
CA VAL A 249 26.52 5.43 2.14
C VAL A 249 27.90 5.87 1.61
N LYS A 250 27.93 6.77 0.63
CA LYS A 250 29.19 7.19 -0.03
C LYS A 250 30.09 8.08 0.81
N THR A 251 29.51 8.86 1.73
CA THR A 251 30.21 9.99 2.37
C THR A 251 30.93 9.59 3.66
N PHE A 252 30.32 8.71 4.45
CA PHE A 252 30.85 8.26 5.74
C PHE A 252 30.32 6.85 6.05
N THR A 253 30.93 6.20 7.04
CA THR A 253 30.51 4.86 7.48
C THR A 253 29.27 5.00 8.36
N TYR A 254 28.09 4.92 7.74
CA TYR A 254 26.83 5.00 8.47
C TYR A 254 26.34 3.61 8.86
N GLN A 255 26.10 3.42 10.15
CA GLN A 255 25.45 2.24 10.70
C GLN A 255 24.22 2.70 11.50
N GLU A 256 23.03 2.42 10.96
CA GLU A 256 21.76 2.86 11.53
C GLU A 256 21.35 1.97 12.70
N ASN A 257 21.12 2.55 13.88
CA ASN A 257 20.74 1.77 15.06
C ASN A 257 19.22 1.58 15.18
N VAL A 258 18.74 0.40 14.77
CA VAL A 258 17.32 0.02 14.85
C VAL A 258 17.00 -1.00 15.95
N VAL A 259 17.98 -1.39 16.77
CA VAL A 259 17.82 -2.50 17.74
C VAL A 259 16.93 -2.08 18.92
N ASN A 260 16.94 -0.80 19.29
CA ASN A 260 16.29 -0.30 20.49
C ASN A 260 14.76 -0.24 20.37
N SER A 261 14.22 -0.02 19.17
CA SER A 261 12.78 0.16 18.96
C SER A 261 12.35 -0.37 17.60
N HIS A 262 11.27 -1.14 17.60
CA HIS A 262 10.63 -1.60 16.38
C HIS A 262 10.14 -0.44 15.51
N GLU A 263 9.75 0.68 16.11
CA GLU A 263 9.24 1.84 15.38
C GLU A 263 10.33 2.62 14.63
N HIS A 264 11.63 2.38 14.90
CA HIS A 264 12.71 3.04 14.13
C HIS A 264 12.85 2.50 12.71
N TYR A 265 12.29 1.31 12.43
CA TYR A 265 12.19 0.82 11.06
C TYR A 265 11.21 1.68 10.25
N LEU A 266 11.52 1.91 8.98
CA LEU A 266 10.64 2.65 8.09
C LEU A 266 9.44 1.79 7.64
N TRP A 267 8.39 1.79 8.47
CA TRP A 267 7.12 1.11 8.19
C TRP A 267 6.27 1.90 7.20
N GLY A 268 5.96 1.27 6.08
CA GLY A 268 5.06 1.80 5.05
C GLY A 268 3.62 1.37 5.22
N ASN A 269 2.76 2.14 4.56
CA ASN A 269 1.34 1.87 4.49
C ASN A 269 1.03 0.77 3.45
N THR A 270 0.42 -0.33 3.92
CA THR A 270 0.07 -1.50 3.10
C THR A 270 -0.97 -1.22 2.02
N ALA A 271 -1.66 -0.07 2.08
CA ALA A 271 -2.52 0.40 0.99
C ALA A 271 -1.71 0.55 -0.32
N TYR A 272 -0.45 1.01 -0.26
CA TYR A 272 0.43 1.06 -1.43
C TYR A 272 0.77 -0.34 -1.96
N ALA A 273 1.09 -1.29 -1.07
CA ALA A 273 1.38 -2.67 -1.47
C ALA A 273 0.17 -3.33 -2.14
N PHE A 274 -1.05 -3.10 -1.63
CA PHE A 274 -2.27 -3.59 -2.27
C PHE A 274 -2.53 -2.88 -3.61
N ALA A 275 -2.26 -1.57 -3.70
CA ALA A 275 -2.35 -0.82 -4.95
C ALA A 275 -1.41 -1.38 -6.04
N THR A 276 -0.19 -1.82 -5.69
CA THR A 276 0.71 -2.47 -6.66
C THR A 276 0.13 -3.75 -7.25
N ARG A 277 -0.69 -4.49 -6.49
CA ARG A 277 -1.39 -5.66 -7.00
C ARG A 277 -2.52 -5.27 -7.93
N LEU A 278 -3.26 -4.20 -7.64
CA LEU A 278 -4.28 -3.67 -8.54
C LEU A 278 -3.70 -3.23 -9.87
N THR A 279 -2.59 -2.49 -9.86
CA THR A 279 -1.94 -2.01 -11.08
C THR A 279 -1.31 -3.14 -11.89
N ASP A 280 -0.65 -4.11 -11.25
CA ASP A 280 -0.11 -5.29 -11.95
C ASP A 280 -1.21 -6.15 -12.58
N SER A 281 -2.32 -6.38 -11.85
CA SER A 281 -3.49 -7.09 -12.36
C SER A 281 -4.02 -6.44 -13.64
N PHE A 282 -4.17 -5.10 -13.60
CA PHE A 282 -4.62 -4.32 -14.75
C PHE A 282 -3.62 -4.35 -15.91
N ALA A 283 -2.32 -4.23 -15.64
CA ALA A 283 -1.28 -4.26 -16.66
C ALA A 283 -1.31 -5.58 -17.43
N ARG A 284 -1.49 -6.71 -16.74
CA ARG A 284 -1.46 -8.05 -17.33
C ARG A 284 -2.78 -8.44 -18.02
N PHE A 285 -3.92 -8.09 -17.43
CA PHE A 285 -5.22 -8.61 -17.86
C PHE A 285 -6.23 -7.56 -18.32
N ARG A 286 -5.93 -6.26 -18.13
CA ARG A 286 -6.87 -5.12 -18.32
C ARG A 286 -8.05 -5.10 -17.36
N TRP A 287 -7.99 -5.92 -16.32
CA TRP A 287 -8.99 -6.09 -15.27
C TRP A 287 -8.29 -6.31 -13.93
N CYS A 288 -8.96 -5.98 -12.82
CA CYS A 288 -8.39 -6.11 -11.48
C CYS A 288 -9.01 -7.21 -10.57
N PRO A 289 -9.46 -8.38 -11.05
CA PRO A 289 -9.92 -9.45 -10.14
C PRO A 289 -8.75 -10.21 -9.51
N ASN A 290 -7.55 -10.14 -10.10
CA ASN A 290 -6.37 -10.91 -9.69
C ASN A 290 -5.49 -10.11 -8.74
N VAL A 291 -5.99 -9.92 -7.53
CA VAL A 291 -5.30 -9.25 -6.40
C VAL A 291 -5.24 -10.10 -5.13
N ILE A 292 -5.66 -11.35 -5.23
CA ILE A 292 -5.68 -12.31 -4.12
C ILE A 292 -5.11 -13.65 -4.56
N GLY A 293 -4.54 -14.37 -3.60
CA GLY A 293 -3.91 -15.67 -3.77
C GLY A 293 -2.41 -15.55 -4.05
N PRO A 294 -1.54 -16.30 -3.37
CA PRO A 294 -0.09 -16.22 -3.53
C PRO A 294 0.39 -16.40 -4.97
N GLN A 295 -0.21 -17.33 -5.72
CA GLN A 295 0.15 -17.58 -7.12
C GLN A 295 -0.80 -16.91 -8.13
N SER A 296 -1.85 -16.22 -7.65
CA SER A 296 -2.95 -15.69 -8.47
C SER A 296 -2.96 -14.15 -8.53
N GLY A 297 -1.78 -13.54 -8.34
CA GLY A 297 -1.60 -12.08 -8.40
C GLY A 297 -1.80 -11.35 -7.08
N GLY A 298 -1.88 -12.06 -5.94
CA GLY A 298 -1.92 -11.47 -4.60
C GLY A 298 -0.57 -11.38 -3.90
N ALA A 299 0.51 -11.91 -4.49
CA ALA A 299 1.84 -11.91 -3.88
C ALA A 299 2.54 -10.55 -4.00
N VAL A 300 3.04 -10.06 -2.87
CA VAL A 300 3.97 -8.94 -2.76
C VAL A 300 5.37 -9.52 -2.66
N GLU A 301 6.07 -9.47 -3.78
CA GLU A 301 7.44 -9.98 -3.91
C GLU A 301 8.46 -8.89 -3.56
N ASP A 302 9.73 -9.30 -3.38
CA ASP A 302 10.89 -8.43 -3.19
C ASP A 302 10.71 -7.44 -2.02
N LEU A 303 10.34 -7.97 -0.85
CA LEU A 303 10.27 -7.16 0.37
C LEU A 303 11.64 -7.04 1.04
N PRO A 304 12.00 -5.85 1.56
CA PRO A 304 13.23 -5.65 2.30
C PRO A 304 13.40 -6.64 3.47
N LEU A 305 14.54 -7.32 3.53
CA LEU A 305 14.93 -8.18 4.64
C LEU A 305 16.10 -7.57 5.38
N HIS A 306 16.03 -7.52 6.71
CA HIS A 306 17.13 -7.09 7.55
C HIS A 306 17.61 -8.26 8.40
N HIS A 307 18.86 -8.67 8.21
CA HIS A 307 19.51 -9.71 9.00
C HIS A 307 20.22 -9.05 10.18
N PHE A 308 19.95 -9.53 11.40
CA PHE A 308 20.60 -9.02 12.60
C PHE A 308 21.02 -10.18 13.50
N GLN A 309 22.10 -9.97 14.26
CA GLN A 309 22.58 -10.98 15.19
C GLN A 309 21.84 -10.85 16.52
N SER A 310 21.16 -11.91 16.93
CA SER A 310 20.42 -12.00 18.19
C SER A 310 20.82 -13.26 18.94
N MET A 311 21.23 -13.12 20.20
CA MET A 311 21.57 -14.25 21.09
C MET A 311 22.55 -15.29 20.49
N GLY A 312 23.44 -14.85 19.59
CA GLY A 312 24.44 -15.71 18.93
C GLY A 312 24.01 -16.33 17.60
N GLU A 313 22.74 -16.19 17.20
CA GLU A 313 22.22 -16.63 15.90
C GLU A 313 21.95 -15.44 14.97
N ILE A 314 21.96 -15.69 13.66
CA ILE A 314 21.55 -14.71 12.66
C ILE A 314 20.04 -14.85 12.49
N GLU A 315 19.29 -13.89 12.99
CA GLU A 315 17.86 -13.79 12.81
C GLU A 315 17.53 -12.82 11.68
N THR A 316 16.40 -13.04 11.02
CA THR A 316 15.91 -12.12 9.99
C THR A 316 14.68 -11.40 10.52
N LYS A 317 14.72 -10.07 10.52
CA LYS A 317 13.55 -9.26 10.82
C LYS A 317 12.51 -9.51 9.73
N ILE A 318 11.31 -9.88 10.17
CA ILE A 318 10.18 -10.08 9.28
C ILE A 318 9.83 -8.75 8.56
N PRO A 319 9.58 -8.76 7.23
CA PRO A 319 9.23 -7.55 6.49
C PRO A 319 7.83 -7.00 6.80
N THR A 320 6.94 -7.81 7.36
CA THR A 320 5.68 -7.36 7.96
C THR A 320 5.89 -7.23 9.46
N GLU A 321 5.16 -6.34 10.13
CA GLU A 321 5.33 -6.15 11.59
C GLU A 321 5.05 -7.41 12.40
N VAL A 322 4.15 -8.26 11.91
CA VAL A 322 3.73 -9.50 12.53
C VAL A 322 3.57 -10.63 11.53
N LEU A 323 3.71 -11.86 12.02
CA LEU A 323 3.34 -13.07 11.31
C LEU A 323 1.86 -13.37 11.57
N VAL A 324 1.01 -13.03 10.61
CA VAL A 324 -0.41 -13.38 10.64
C VAL A 324 -0.56 -14.85 10.27
N SER A 325 -1.16 -15.65 11.16
CA SER A 325 -1.48 -17.05 10.89
C SER A 325 -2.72 -17.18 10.01
N ASP A 326 -2.89 -18.33 9.35
CA ASP A 326 -4.05 -18.57 8.47
C ASP A 326 -5.39 -18.39 9.18
N ARG A 327 -5.48 -18.81 10.45
CA ARG A 327 -6.67 -18.59 11.29
C ARG A 327 -6.94 -17.10 11.51
N ARG A 328 -5.89 -16.31 11.78
CA ARG A 328 -6.00 -14.87 11.99
C ARG A 328 -6.35 -14.13 10.72
N GLU A 329 -5.77 -14.52 9.59
CA GLU A 329 -6.12 -13.99 8.27
C GLU A 329 -7.62 -14.19 8.02
N TYR A 330 -8.14 -15.38 8.30
CA TYR A 330 -9.55 -15.69 8.14
C TYR A 330 -10.46 -14.87 9.07
N GLU A 331 -10.10 -14.74 10.35
CA GLU A 331 -10.84 -13.90 11.32
C GLU A 331 -10.84 -12.43 10.89
N LEU A 332 -9.69 -11.89 10.46
CA LEU A 332 -9.56 -10.53 9.91
C LEU A 332 -10.42 -10.35 8.65
N ALA A 333 -10.42 -11.33 7.76
CA ALA A 333 -11.20 -11.31 6.53
C ALA A 333 -12.73 -11.32 6.79
N GLN A 334 -13.18 -12.01 7.83
CA GLN A 334 -14.58 -11.98 8.29
C GLN A 334 -14.96 -10.63 8.91
N GLU A 335 -14.00 -9.99 9.59
CA GLU A 335 -14.18 -8.67 10.19
C GLU A 335 -13.99 -7.51 9.19
N GLY A 336 -13.67 -7.82 7.92
CA GLY A 336 -13.63 -6.85 6.82
C GLY A 336 -12.27 -6.17 6.62
N PHE A 337 -11.19 -6.84 7.00
CA PHE A 337 -9.82 -6.40 6.77
C PHE A 337 -9.13 -7.23 5.67
N ILE A 338 -8.17 -6.59 5.01
CA ILE A 338 -7.32 -7.16 3.97
C ILE A 338 -5.95 -7.40 4.59
N ALA A 339 -5.68 -8.63 4.99
CA ALA A 339 -4.46 -8.96 5.70
C ALA A 339 -3.31 -9.33 4.74
N LEU A 340 -2.15 -8.70 4.93
CA LEU A 340 -0.90 -9.06 4.28
C LEU A 340 -0.18 -10.12 5.14
N THR A 341 -0.17 -11.34 4.64
CA THR A 341 0.49 -12.47 5.31
C THR A 341 1.89 -12.67 4.74
N MET A 342 2.89 -12.82 5.59
CA MET A 342 4.27 -13.02 5.17
C MET A 342 4.59 -14.51 5.03
N ARG A 343 5.29 -14.88 3.96
CA ARG A 343 5.79 -16.24 3.75
C ARG A 343 7.06 -16.43 4.58
N LYS A 344 6.92 -17.15 5.70
CA LYS A 344 7.99 -17.39 6.67
C LYS A 344 9.29 -17.85 6.01
N GLY A 345 10.38 -17.15 6.31
CA GLY A 345 11.73 -17.45 5.81
C GLY A 345 12.01 -16.99 4.37
N SER A 346 11.17 -16.12 3.81
CA SER A 346 11.41 -15.50 2.50
C SER A 346 11.07 -14.01 2.52
N ASP A 347 11.39 -13.33 1.42
CA ASP A 347 11.09 -11.94 1.09
C ASP A 347 9.69 -11.73 0.48
N ASN A 348 8.82 -12.74 0.53
CA ASN A 348 7.52 -12.71 -0.12
C ASN A 348 6.39 -12.59 0.90
N ALA A 349 5.36 -11.82 0.58
CA ALA A 349 4.10 -11.78 1.30
C ALA A 349 2.93 -11.98 0.33
N ALA A 350 1.73 -12.25 0.83
CA ALA A 350 0.55 -12.46 0.01
C ALA A 350 -0.73 -11.96 0.69
N PHE A 351 -1.63 -11.42 -0.12
CA PHE A 351 -3.03 -11.24 0.22
C PHE A 351 -3.81 -12.50 -0.15
N PHE A 352 -4.42 -13.16 0.83
CA PHE A 352 -5.25 -14.35 0.58
C PHE A 352 -6.69 -13.98 0.27
N SER A 353 -7.21 -12.97 0.97
CA SER A 353 -8.54 -12.42 0.78
C SER A 353 -8.48 -10.91 0.63
N ALA A 354 -9.53 -10.35 0.01
CA ALA A 354 -9.72 -8.91 -0.15
C ALA A 354 -11.19 -8.57 0.09
N SER A 355 -11.61 -8.73 1.34
CA SER A 355 -12.93 -8.33 1.81
C SER A 355 -12.99 -6.82 1.99
N SER A 356 -14.11 -6.23 1.58
CA SER A 356 -14.47 -4.88 2.03
C SER A 356 -14.89 -4.90 3.50
N VAL A 357 -15.03 -3.71 4.07
CA VAL A 357 -15.49 -3.51 5.44
C VAL A 357 -16.93 -3.98 5.68
N GLN A 358 -17.73 -4.09 4.61
CA GLN A 358 -19.13 -4.46 4.69
C GLN A 358 -19.35 -5.84 5.32
N LYS A 359 -20.22 -5.91 6.33
CA LYS A 359 -20.60 -7.17 6.97
C LYS A 359 -21.63 -7.92 6.10
N PRO A 360 -21.40 -9.20 5.76
CA PRO A 360 -22.42 -10.04 5.11
C PRO A 360 -23.70 -10.12 5.94
N LYS A 361 -24.86 -9.91 5.30
CA LYS A 361 -26.19 -10.01 5.93
C LYS A 361 -26.71 -11.43 5.85
N PHE A 362 -27.35 -11.88 6.94
CA PHE A 362 -28.05 -13.16 6.99
C PHE A 362 -29.51 -12.99 6.53
N PHE A 363 -29.95 -13.78 5.56
CA PHE A 363 -31.29 -13.66 4.95
C PHE A 363 -32.24 -14.83 5.32
N GLY A 364 -31.87 -15.66 6.30
CA GLY A 364 -32.66 -16.83 6.71
C GLY A 364 -32.22 -18.13 6.05
N THR A 365 -32.84 -19.25 6.45
CA THR A 365 -32.43 -20.61 6.04
C THR A 365 -33.16 -21.15 4.80
N SER A 366 -34.10 -20.40 4.23
CA SER A 366 -34.80 -20.74 2.98
C SER A 366 -33.84 -20.82 1.79
N GLU A 367 -34.22 -21.53 0.73
CA GLU A 367 -33.40 -21.65 -0.48
C GLU A 367 -33.13 -20.27 -1.11
N GLU A 368 -34.15 -19.43 -1.20
CA GLU A 368 -34.03 -18.03 -1.64
C GLU A 368 -33.14 -17.20 -0.71
N GLY A 369 -33.26 -17.40 0.60
CA GLY A 369 -32.42 -16.73 1.60
C GLY A 369 -30.95 -17.07 1.44
N ARG A 370 -30.61 -18.36 1.24
CA ARG A 370 -29.23 -18.80 0.98
C ARG A 370 -28.68 -18.25 -0.33
N ALA A 371 -29.50 -18.21 -1.39
CA ALA A 371 -29.10 -17.62 -2.67
C ALA A 371 -28.84 -16.10 -2.54
N ALA A 372 -29.71 -15.39 -1.81
CA ALA A 372 -29.55 -13.96 -1.54
C ALA A 372 -28.31 -13.68 -0.68
N GLU A 373 -28.04 -14.50 0.33
CA GLU A 373 -26.84 -14.42 1.17
C GLU A 373 -25.56 -14.61 0.35
N LEU A 374 -25.54 -15.60 -0.54
CA LEU A 374 -24.40 -15.81 -1.44
C LEU A 374 -24.18 -14.61 -2.37
N ASN A 375 -25.26 -14.07 -2.96
CA ASN A 375 -25.17 -12.88 -3.81
C ASN A 375 -24.67 -11.66 -3.05
N TYR A 376 -25.17 -11.46 -1.82
CA TYR A 376 -24.75 -10.35 -0.98
C TYR A 376 -23.27 -10.49 -0.60
N ARG A 377 -22.81 -11.70 -0.26
CA ARG A 377 -21.40 -11.99 0.06
C ARG A 377 -20.46 -11.74 -1.12
N LEU A 378 -20.90 -11.95 -2.37
CA LEU A 378 -20.09 -11.56 -3.53
C LEU A 378 -19.90 -10.04 -3.61
N GLY A 379 -20.91 -9.27 -3.22
CA GLY A 379 -20.85 -7.81 -3.16
C GLY A 379 -19.90 -7.26 -2.08
N THR A 380 -19.62 -8.03 -1.03
CA THR A 380 -18.68 -7.62 0.02
C THR A 380 -17.21 -7.86 -0.35
N GLN A 381 -16.92 -8.48 -1.51
CA GLN A 381 -15.55 -8.80 -1.92
C GLN A 381 -15.06 -7.83 -2.99
N LEU A 382 -13.94 -7.15 -2.71
CA LEU A 382 -13.39 -6.12 -3.60
C LEU A 382 -13.02 -6.62 -5.00
N PRO A 383 -12.46 -7.82 -5.20
CA PRO A 383 -12.12 -8.30 -6.55
C PRO A 383 -13.32 -8.35 -7.50
N TYR A 384 -14.51 -8.69 -7.00
CA TYR A 384 -15.73 -8.71 -7.80
C TYR A 384 -16.29 -7.29 -7.98
N MET A 385 -16.22 -6.45 -6.95
CA MET A 385 -16.57 -5.03 -7.05
C MET A 385 -15.74 -4.31 -8.12
N MET A 386 -14.43 -4.57 -8.20
CA MET A 386 -13.56 -3.99 -9.22
C MET A 386 -14.00 -4.33 -10.65
N VAL A 387 -14.50 -5.55 -10.88
CA VAL A 387 -15.04 -5.96 -12.19
C VAL A 387 -16.32 -5.18 -12.49
N VAL A 388 -17.24 -5.08 -11.54
CA VAL A 388 -18.49 -4.34 -11.72
C VAL A 388 -18.23 -2.85 -11.92
N ASN A 389 -17.35 -2.25 -11.12
CA ASN A 389 -16.95 -0.85 -11.22
C ASN A 389 -16.41 -0.52 -12.60
N ARG A 390 -15.53 -1.37 -13.12
CA ARG A 390 -14.97 -1.20 -14.47
C ARG A 390 -16.04 -1.32 -15.56
N LEU A 391 -17.02 -2.22 -15.41
CA LEU A 391 -18.16 -2.30 -16.33
C LEU A 391 -18.99 -1.02 -16.27
N THR A 392 -19.22 -0.46 -15.08
CA THR A 392 -19.94 0.80 -14.92
C THR A 392 -19.18 1.97 -15.57
N HIS A 393 -17.85 2.04 -15.40
CA HIS A 393 -17.01 3.04 -16.07
C HIS A 393 -17.12 2.94 -17.59
N TYR A 394 -17.01 1.72 -18.14
CA TYR A 394 -17.16 1.53 -19.59
C TYR A 394 -18.56 1.88 -20.09
N LEU A 395 -19.61 1.45 -19.40
CA LEU A 395 -20.99 1.74 -19.78
C LEU A 395 -21.27 3.24 -19.73
N LYS A 396 -20.78 3.94 -18.71
CA LYS A 396 -20.96 5.39 -18.60
C LYS A 396 -20.34 6.12 -19.78
N VAL A 397 -19.11 5.78 -20.15
CA VAL A 397 -18.42 6.40 -21.30
C VAL A 397 -19.11 6.00 -22.61
N LEU A 398 -19.35 4.70 -22.83
CA LEU A 398 -19.94 4.18 -24.06
C LEU A 398 -21.33 4.78 -24.33
N GLN A 399 -22.22 4.80 -23.33
CA GLN A 399 -23.57 5.32 -23.51
C GLN A 399 -23.62 6.84 -23.60
N ARG A 400 -22.67 7.55 -22.96
CA ARG A 400 -22.58 9.01 -23.09
C ARG A 400 -22.30 9.45 -24.53
N GLU A 401 -21.44 8.73 -25.26
CA GLU A 401 -21.18 8.98 -26.69
C GLU A 401 -22.38 8.69 -27.59
N GLN A 402 -23.34 7.90 -27.12
CA GLN A 402 -24.51 7.48 -27.90
C GLN A 402 -25.75 8.34 -27.64
N LEU A 403 -25.66 9.33 -26.74
CA LEU A 403 -26.75 10.26 -26.48
C LEU A 403 -27.07 11.09 -27.73
N GLY A 404 -28.34 11.10 -28.13
CA GLY A 404 -28.81 11.76 -29.36
C GLY A 404 -28.79 10.88 -30.61
N ALA A 405 -28.33 9.63 -30.52
CA ALA A 405 -28.46 8.67 -31.61
C ALA A 405 -29.90 8.15 -31.76
N TRP A 406 -30.27 7.76 -32.99
CA TRP A 406 -31.53 7.10 -33.30
C TRP A 406 -31.47 5.64 -32.83
N LYS A 407 -31.93 5.36 -31.61
CA LYS A 407 -31.95 4.01 -31.04
C LYS A 407 -33.29 3.71 -30.40
N GLU A 408 -33.84 2.55 -30.72
CA GLU A 408 -34.99 2.00 -30.00
C GLU A 408 -34.54 1.05 -28.88
N ARG A 409 -35.51 0.65 -28.03
CA ARG A 409 -35.30 -0.28 -26.92
C ARG A 409 -34.56 -1.55 -27.36
N THR A 410 -34.98 -2.13 -28.48
CA THR A 410 -34.44 -3.39 -29.03
C THR A 410 -33.01 -3.21 -29.55
N ASP A 411 -32.70 -2.07 -30.18
CA ASP A 411 -31.35 -1.77 -30.65
C ASP A 411 -30.38 -1.64 -29.48
N LEU A 412 -30.80 -0.92 -28.43
CA LEU A 412 -30.00 -0.74 -27.21
C LEU A 412 -29.73 -2.08 -26.52
N GLU A 413 -30.74 -2.96 -26.43
CA GLU A 413 -30.59 -4.29 -25.86
C GLU A 413 -29.62 -5.17 -26.67
N LEU A 414 -29.70 -5.15 -28.00
CA LEU A 414 -28.81 -5.93 -28.88
C LEU A 414 -27.36 -5.44 -28.82
N GLU A 415 -27.15 -4.13 -28.86
CA GLU A 415 -25.81 -3.53 -28.81
C GLU A 415 -25.11 -3.83 -27.49
N LEU A 416 -25.79 -3.60 -26.37
CA LEU A 416 -25.23 -3.86 -25.04
C LEU A 416 -24.95 -5.34 -24.82
N ASN A 417 -25.85 -6.23 -25.26
CA ASN A 417 -25.61 -7.68 -25.18
C ASN A 417 -24.44 -8.11 -26.09
N LYS A 418 -24.26 -7.50 -27.27
CA LYS A 418 -23.11 -7.77 -28.14
C LYS A 418 -21.81 -7.29 -27.49
N TRP A 419 -21.81 -6.10 -26.89
CA TRP A 419 -20.66 -5.53 -26.20
C TRP A 419 -20.22 -6.36 -25.00
N ILE A 420 -21.14 -6.75 -24.10
CA ILE A 420 -20.77 -7.47 -22.87
C ILE A 420 -20.23 -8.88 -23.15
N ARG A 421 -20.69 -9.54 -24.23
CA ARG A 421 -20.27 -10.90 -24.63
C ARG A 421 -18.76 -11.02 -24.86
N GLN A 422 -18.07 -9.95 -25.24
CA GLN A 422 -16.61 -10.00 -25.42
C GLN A 422 -15.84 -10.28 -24.11
N TYR A 423 -16.46 -9.98 -22.97
CA TYR A 423 -15.92 -10.18 -21.63
C TYR A 423 -16.44 -11.47 -20.95
N VAL A 424 -17.28 -12.24 -21.65
CA VAL A 424 -17.86 -13.49 -21.17
C VAL A 424 -17.07 -14.68 -21.71
N ALA A 425 -16.68 -15.59 -20.81
CA ALA A 425 -16.13 -16.89 -21.16
C ALA A 425 -17.09 -17.99 -20.68
N ASP A 426 -18.01 -18.39 -21.56
CA ASP A 426 -18.98 -19.46 -21.32
C ASP A 426 -18.34 -20.84 -21.58
N GLN A 427 -17.26 -21.11 -20.85
CA GLN A 427 -16.60 -22.40 -20.80
C GLN A 427 -16.49 -22.80 -19.33
N GLU A 428 -16.60 -24.10 -19.06
CA GLU A 428 -16.53 -24.58 -17.68
C GLU A 428 -15.12 -24.46 -17.10
N ASN A 429 -14.10 -24.73 -17.93
CA ASN A 429 -12.69 -24.66 -17.53
C ASN A 429 -11.81 -23.89 -18.54
N PRO A 430 -11.99 -22.57 -18.69
CA PRO A 430 -11.09 -21.74 -19.49
C PRO A 430 -9.72 -21.63 -18.82
N SER A 431 -8.69 -21.39 -19.62
CA SER A 431 -7.32 -21.15 -19.12
C SER A 431 -7.26 -19.93 -18.20
N ALA A 432 -6.25 -19.87 -17.32
CA ALA A 432 -6.10 -18.77 -16.36
C ALA A 432 -6.01 -17.39 -17.04
N GLU A 433 -5.34 -17.31 -18.20
CA GLU A 433 -5.23 -16.08 -18.98
C GLU A 433 -6.58 -15.63 -19.56
N VAL A 434 -7.38 -16.58 -20.08
CA VAL A 434 -8.73 -16.28 -20.59
C VAL A 434 -9.62 -15.79 -19.45
N ARG A 435 -9.57 -16.43 -18.26
CA ARG A 435 -10.31 -15.97 -17.07
C ARG A 435 -9.89 -14.57 -16.62
N GLY A 436 -8.61 -14.24 -16.74
CA GLY A 436 -8.10 -12.91 -16.42
C GLY A 436 -8.63 -11.84 -17.38
N ARG A 437 -8.58 -12.09 -18.69
CA ARG A 437 -9.04 -11.14 -19.73
C ARG A 437 -10.57 -11.07 -19.86
N ARG A 438 -11.28 -12.15 -19.53
CA ARG A 438 -12.74 -12.29 -19.57
C ARG A 438 -13.23 -12.70 -18.18
N PRO A 439 -13.44 -11.74 -17.26
CA PRO A 439 -13.75 -12.03 -15.86
C PRO A 439 -15.17 -12.58 -15.63
N LEU A 440 -16.05 -12.51 -16.65
CA LEU A 440 -17.45 -12.90 -16.52
C LEU A 440 -17.68 -14.33 -17.04
N ARG A 441 -18.40 -15.13 -16.26
CA ARG A 441 -18.90 -16.44 -16.69
C ARG A 441 -20.19 -16.30 -17.50
N ALA A 442 -21.08 -15.40 -17.07
CA ALA A 442 -22.33 -15.11 -17.77
C ALA A 442 -22.73 -13.66 -17.55
N ALA A 443 -23.43 -13.07 -18.53
CA ALA A 443 -24.03 -11.75 -18.41
C ALA A 443 -25.35 -11.71 -19.16
N ARG A 444 -26.31 -10.95 -18.63
CA ARG A 444 -27.61 -10.70 -19.25
C ARG A 444 -27.97 -9.24 -19.08
N ILE A 445 -28.36 -8.59 -20.17
CA ILE A 445 -28.84 -7.20 -20.15
C ILE A 445 -30.28 -7.20 -20.64
N VAL A 446 -31.18 -6.65 -19.83
CA VAL A 446 -32.61 -6.49 -20.15
C VAL A 446 -32.94 -5.00 -20.12
N VAL A 447 -33.56 -4.52 -21.20
CA VAL A 447 -33.93 -3.11 -21.37
C VAL A 447 -35.45 -2.98 -21.36
N SER A 448 -35.96 -2.16 -20.45
CA SER A 448 -37.39 -1.84 -20.32
C SER A 448 -37.63 -0.33 -20.46
N ASP A 449 -38.78 0.05 -21.00
CA ASP A 449 -39.19 1.45 -21.10
C ASP A 449 -39.54 2.03 -19.72
N VAL A 450 -39.33 3.33 -19.55
CA VAL A 450 -39.81 4.08 -18.38
C VAL A 450 -41.19 4.64 -18.71
N GLU A 451 -42.21 4.22 -17.96
CA GLU A 451 -43.58 4.70 -18.16
C GLU A 451 -43.64 6.23 -17.97
N GLY A 452 -44.23 6.93 -18.94
CA GLY A 452 -44.40 8.38 -18.91
C GLY A 452 -43.25 9.21 -19.50
N GLU A 453 -42.10 8.59 -19.81
CA GLU A 453 -40.92 9.30 -20.33
C GLU A 453 -40.39 8.65 -21.63
N PRO A 454 -40.90 9.05 -22.81
CA PRO A 454 -40.40 8.53 -24.09
C PRO A 454 -38.90 8.80 -24.27
N GLY A 455 -38.15 7.77 -24.66
CA GLY A 455 -36.69 7.84 -24.85
C GLY A 455 -35.88 7.54 -23.58
N TRP A 456 -36.53 7.33 -22.44
CA TRP A 456 -35.88 6.86 -21.21
C TRP A 456 -36.01 5.35 -21.06
N TYR A 457 -34.87 4.70 -20.84
CA TYR A 457 -34.79 3.24 -20.70
C TYR A 457 -34.19 2.87 -19.35
N ARG A 458 -34.78 1.85 -18.72
CA ARG A 458 -34.20 1.17 -17.55
C ARG A 458 -33.46 -0.06 -18.04
N VAL A 459 -32.14 -0.06 -17.83
CA VAL A 459 -31.24 -1.15 -18.21
C VAL A 459 -30.85 -1.94 -16.98
N ASN A 460 -31.23 -3.21 -16.93
CA ASN A 460 -30.82 -4.14 -15.88
C ASN A 460 -29.69 -5.03 -16.41
N LEU A 461 -28.46 -4.79 -15.94
CA LEU A 461 -27.30 -5.64 -16.21
C LEU A 461 -27.10 -6.61 -15.05
N SER A 462 -27.27 -7.91 -15.31
CA SER A 462 -26.93 -8.98 -14.37
C SER A 462 -25.66 -9.68 -14.84
N VAL A 463 -24.62 -9.68 -14.00
CA VAL A 463 -23.33 -10.33 -14.30
C VAL A 463 -23.01 -11.39 -13.27
N ARG A 464 -22.41 -12.49 -13.74
CA ARG A 464 -21.89 -13.57 -12.90
C ARG A 464 -20.38 -13.72 -13.14
N PRO A 465 -19.53 -13.41 -12.14
CA PRO A 465 -18.09 -13.59 -12.28
C PRO A 465 -17.68 -15.07 -12.19
N HIS A 466 -16.44 -15.37 -12.56
CA HIS A 466 -15.80 -16.63 -12.20
C HIS A 466 -15.48 -16.67 -10.71
N PHE A 467 -15.81 -17.76 -10.02
CA PHE A 467 -15.50 -17.91 -8.61
C PHE A 467 -14.03 -18.28 -8.39
N LYS A 468 -13.42 -17.65 -7.39
CA LYS A 468 -12.09 -18.00 -6.91
C LYS A 468 -12.16 -19.07 -5.82
N TYR A 469 -11.12 -19.88 -5.73
CA TYR A 469 -10.97 -20.89 -4.67
C TYR A 469 -10.59 -20.21 -3.36
N MET A 470 -11.46 -20.31 -2.34
CA MET A 470 -11.27 -19.67 -1.04
C MET A 470 -11.01 -20.67 0.10
N GLY A 471 -11.25 -21.97 -0.11
CA GLY A 471 -11.10 -23.00 0.91
C GLY A 471 -11.86 -24.28 0.56
N ALA A 472 -11.49 -25.38 1.23
CA ALA A 472 -12.18 -26.66 1.15
C ALA A 472 -11.98 -27.43 2.46
N ASP A 473 -13.00 -28.17 2.88
CA ASP A 473 -12.93 -29.08 4.02
C ASP A 473 -12.42 -30.45 3.54
N PHE A 474 -11.26 -30.87 4.05
CA PHE A 474 -10.69 -32.19 3.75
C PHE A 474 -10.93 -33.13 4.93
N THR A 475 -11.84 -34.08 4.77
CA THR A 475 -12.03 -35.17 5.75
C THR A 475 -11.18 -36.36 5.36
N LEU A 476 -10.14 -36.66 6.14
CA LEU A 476 -9.32 -37.85 5.95
C LEU A 476 -9.93 -39.02 6.72
N SER A 477 -10.35 -40.06 6.01
CA SER A 477 -10.77 -41.33 6.60
C SER A 477 -9.87 -42.47 6.13
N LEU A 478 -9.42 -43.30 7.08
CA LEU A 478 -8.67 -44.51 6.78
C LEU A 478 -9.66 -45.65 6.58
N VAL A 479 -9.76 -46.15 5.35
CA VAL A 479 -10.69 -47.23 4.98
C VAL A 479 -9.90 -48.48 4.61
N GLY A 480 -10.26 -49.63 5.22
CA GLY A 480 -9.58 -50.92 4.98
C GLY A 480 -9.80 -51.50 3.58
N LYS A 481 -10.82 -51.02 2.86
CA LYS A 481 -11.05 -51.23 1.44
C LYS A 481 -11.70 -49.96 0.92
N LEU A 482 -11.13 -49.36 -0.13
CA LEU A 482 -11.80 -48.26 -0.81
C LEU A 482 -13.06 -48.83 -1.45
N ASP A 483 -14.23 -48.34 -1.04
CA ASP A 483 -15.46 -48.61 -1.77
C ASP A 483 -15.27 -48.09 -3.19
N LYS A 484 -15.47 -48.98 -4.17
CA LYS A 484 -15.46 -48.57 -5.58
C LYS A 484 -16.73 -47.74 -5.79
N ALA A 485 -16.52 -46.45 -6.08
CA ALA A 485 -17.57 -45.54 -6.51
C ALA A 485 -18.34 -46.05 -7.73
#